data_AF-A0A527ECB9-F1
#
_entry.id   AF-A0A527ECB9-F1
#
_cell.length_a   1.000
_cell.length_b   1.000
_cell.length_c   1.000
_cell.angle_alpha   90.00
_cell.angle_beta   90.00
_cell.angle_gamma   90.00
#
_symmetry.space_group_name_H-M   'P 1'
#
loop_
_entity.id
_entity.type
_entity.pdbx_description
1 polymer ?
#
loop_
_entity_poly.entity_id
_entity_poly.type
_entity_poly.pdbx_seq_one_letter_code
_entity_poly.pdbx_strand_id
1 'polypeptide(L)' 'AEVAAEMAERADRGDVASYIPQLGKVDPKKFGIAAVTNDGRVLMAGDAEQAFSIQSISKVFTLTLALGNVG' A
#
# COMPACT_ATOMS: atom_id res chain seq x y z
N ALA A 1 -3.46 6.82 -14.61
CA ALA A 1 -4.78 6.22 -14.97
C ALA A 1 -4.59 4.89 -15.69
N GLU A 2 -3.82 4.84 -16.77
CA GLU A 2 -3.55 3.61 -17.57
C GLU A 2 -3.13 2.40 -16.72
N VAL A 3 -2.15 2.56 -15.82
CA VAL A 3 -1.68 1.47 -14.93
C VAL A 3 -2.81 0.89 -14.08
N ALA A 4 -3.71 1.71 -13.52
CA ALA A 4 -4.81 1.21 -12.71
C ALA A 4 -5.84 0.45 -13.55
N ALA A 5 -6.08 0.88 -14.79
CA ALA A 5 -6.96 0.19 -15.73
C ALA A 5 -6.36 -1.17 -16.15
N GLU A 6 -5.07 -1.21 -16.52
CA GLU A 6 -4.37 -2.47 -16.81
C GLU A 6 -4.44 -3.43 -15.61
N MET A 7 -4.25 -2.90 -14.40
CA MET A 7 -4.29 -3.73 -13.21
C MET A 7 -5.68 -4.28 -12.91
N ALA A 8 -6.75 -3.54 -13.21
CA ALA A 8 -8.12 -4.02 -13.02
C ALA A 8 -8.44 -5.27 -13.85
N GLU A 9 -7.79 -5.44 -15.01
CA GLU A 9 -7.98 -6.60 -15.91
C GLU A 9 -7.13 -7.83 -15.54
N ARG A 10 -6.20 -7.69 -14.58
CA ARG A 10 -5.30 -8.79 -14.20
C ARG A 10 -5.99 -9.77 -13.25
N ALA A 11 -5.98 -11.04 -13.63
CA ALA A 11 -6.59 -12.13 -12.86
C ALA A 11 -5.62 -12.80 -11.87
N ASP A 12 -4.31 -12.63 -12.06
CA ASP A 12 -3.24 -13.22 -11.27
C ASP A 12 -2.91 -12.39 -10.01
N ARG A 13 -3.84 -12.35 -9.05
CA ARG A 13 -3.74 -11.47 -7.86
C ARG A 13 -3.39 -12.14 -6.54
N GLY A 14 -3.23 -13.47 -6.53
CA GLY A 14 -2.97 -14.24 -5.31
C GLY A 14 -4.11 -14.13 -4.29
N ASP A 15 -3.80 -14.48 -3.04
CA ASP A 15 -4.77 -14.51 -1.94
C ASP A 15 -4.44 -13.46 -0.87
N VAL A 16 -5.49 -12.89 -0.27
CA VAL A 16 -5.34 -12.02 0.90
C VAL A 16 -4.95 -12.81 2.14
N ALA A 17 -4.19 -12.19 3.04
CA ALA A 17 -3.79 -12.82 4.30
C ALA A 17 -5.02 -13.15 5.18
N SER A 18 -5.16 -14.41 5.58
CA SER A 18 -6.31 -14.89 6.34
C SER A 18 -6.02 -15.21 7.82
N TYR A 19 -4.75 -15.21 8.22
CA TYR A 19 -4.34 -15.49 9.61
C TYR A 19 -4.76 -14.38 10.60
N ILE A 20 -5.06 -13.18 10.10
CA ILE A 20 -5.71 -12.10 10.86
C ILE A 20 -7.12 -11.92 10.26
N PRO A 21 -8.20 -12.12 11.05
CA PRO A 21 -9.57 -12.10 10.53
C PRO A 21 -9.98 -10.81 9.79
N GLN A 22 -9.41 -9.66 10.18
CA GLN A 22 -9.69 -8.38 9.54
C GLN A 22 -9.05 -8.26 8.16
N LEU A 23 -7.88 -8.89 7.95
CA LEU A 23 -7.19 -8.86 6.66
C LEU A 23 -7.88 -9.76 5.63
N GLY A 24 -8.40 -10.91 6.06
CA GLY A 24 -9.13 -11.83 5.18
C GLY A 24 -10.44 -11.28 4.61
N LYS A 25 -10.90 -10.12 5.09
CA LYS A 25 -12.12 -9.44 4.61
C LYS A 25 -11.85 -8.41 3.51
N VAL A 26 -10.58 -8.18 3.16
CA VAL A 26 -10.21 -7.21 2.13
C VAL A 26 -10.52 -7.81 0.75
N ASP A 27 -11.10 -6.99 -0.13
CA ASP A 27 -11.34 -7.38 -1.52
C ASP A 27 -9.98 -7.49 -2.27
N PRO A 28 -9.62 -8.69 -2.79
CA PRO A 28 -8.37 -8.90 -3.53
C PRO A 28 -8.30 -8.11 -4.84
N LYS A 29 -9.41 -7.50 -5.29
CA LYS A 29 -9.44 -6.66 -6.49
C LYS A 29 -9.00 -5.22 -6.25
N LYS A 30 -8.87 -4.77 -5.00
CA LYS A 30 -8.43 -3.40 -4.70
C LYS A 30 -7.01 -3.17 -5.17
N PHE A 31 -6.79 -2.03 -5.81
CA PHE A 31 -5.47 -1.61 -6.27
C PHE A 31 -5.38 -0.09 -6.22
N GLY A 32 -4.41 0.43 -5.48
CA GLY A 32 -4.11 1.85 -5.39
C GLY A 32 -2.62 2.09 -5.54
N ILE A 33 -2.25 3.14 -6.27
CA ILE A 33 -0.86 3.57 -6.44
C ILE A 33 -0.76 5.09 -6.35
N ALA A 34 0.26 5.56 -5.65
CA ALA A 34 0.64 6.96 -5.59
C ALA A 34 2.14 7.10 -5.83
N ALA A 35 2.53 8.12 -6.60
CA ALA A 35 3.91 8.53 -6.80
C ALA A 35 4.07 10.00 -6.44
N VAL A 36 5.07 10.31 -5.62
CA VAL A 36 5.41 11.67 -5.22
C VAL A 36 6.74 12.05 -5.85
N THR A 37 6.74 13.11 -6.63
CA THR A 37 7.94 13.64 -7.30
C THR A 37 8.76 14.51 -6.34
N ASN A 38 10.02 14.77 -6.68
CA ASN A 38 10.91 15.63 -5.88
C ASN A 38 10.44 17.09 -5.77
N ASP A 39 9.60 17.55 -6.71
CA ASP A 39 8.94 18.86 -6.69
C ASP A 39 7.58 18.83 -5.96
N GLY A 40 7.24 17.73 -5.30
CA GLY A 40 6.07 17.60 -4.42
C GLY A 40 4.75 17.31 -5.14
N ARG A 41 4.75 17.10 -6.47
CA ARG A 41 3.53 16.68 -7.16
C ARG A 41 3.18 15.24 -6.77
N VAL A 42 1.89 15.02 -6.56
CA VAL A 42 1.32 13.71 -6.22
C VAL A 42 0.52 13.20 -7.40
N LEU A 43 0.95 12.08 -7.97
CA LEU A 43 0.25 11.36 -9.02
C LEU A 43 -0.43 10.16 -8.38
N MET A 44 -1.75 10.02 -8.56
CA MET A 44 -2.53 8.94 -7.96
C MET A 44 -3.36 8.21 -9.02
N ALA A 45 -3.62 6.92 -8.79
CA ALA A 45 -4.56 6.13 -9.60
C ALA A 45 -5.14 4.95 -8.79
N GLY A 46 -6.33 4.51 -9.17
CA GLY A 46 -7.05 3.45 -8.46
C GLY A 46 -7.52 3.88 -7.07
N ASP A 47 -7.53 2.95 -6.13
CA ASP A 47 -7.97 3.14 -4.74
C ASP A 47 -6.91 3.83 -3.85
N ALA A 48 -6.10 4.75 -4.40
CA ALA A 48 -4.93 5.33 -3.74
C ALA A 48 -5.23 6.06 -2.42
N GLU A 49 -6.46 6.51 -2.21
CA GLU A 49 -6.89 7.21 -0.99
C GLU A 49 -7.50 6.26 0.06
N GLN A 50 -7.71 4.97 -0.27
CA GLN A 50 -8.25 3.99 0.67
C GLN A 50 -7.20 3.68 1.75
N ALA A 51 -7.48 4.06 2.99
CA ALA A 51 -6.63 3.71 4.13
C ALA A 51 -6.57 2.19 4.35
N PHE A 52 -5.38 1.69 4.72
CA PHE A 52 -5.12 0.31 5.14
C PHE A 52 -4.00 0.27 6.18
N SER A 53 -3.88 -0.86 6.90
CA SER A 53 -2.77 -1.05 7.87
C SER A 53 -1.44 -1.19 7.14
N ILE A 54 -0.44 -0.38 7.54
CA ILE A 54 0.90 -0.43 6.93
C ILE A 54 1.69 -1.70 7.27
N GLN A 55 1.25 -2.50 8.25
CA GLN A 55 1.87 -3.77 8.63
C GLN A 55 3.41 -3.68 8.76
N SER A 56 4.17 -4.57 8.12
CA SER A 56 5.64 -4.60 8.23
C SER A 56 6.33 -3.34 7.71
N ILE A 57 5.67 -2.48 6.90
CA ILE A 57 6.23 -1.19 6.49
C ILE A 57 6.51 -0.29 7.71
N SER A 58 5.73 -0.43 8.79
CA SER A 58 5.96 0.29 10.06
C SER A 58 7.36 0.10 10.63
N LYS A 59 8.00 -1.05 10.39
CA LYS A 59 9.31 -1.39 10.97
C LYS A 59 10.41 -0.42 10.53
N VAL A 60 10.35 0.10 9.30
CA VAL A 60 11.35 1.05 8.79
C VAL A 60 11.25 2.36 9.60
N PHE A 61 10.04 2.88 9.78
CA PHE A 61 9.82 4.10 10.57
C PHE A 61 10.22 3.91 12.04
N THR A 62 9.82 2.80 12.66
CA THR A 62 10.19 2.49 14.04
C THR A 62 11.70 2.37 14.20
N LEU A 63 12.39 1.76 13.24
CA LEU A 63 13.85 1.66 13.26
C LEU A 63 14.50 3.05 13.17
N THR A 64 14.06 3.91 12.25
CA THR A 64 14.59 5.28 12.14
C THR A 64 14.40 6.08 13.43
N LEU A 65 13.23 5.95 14.07
CA LEU A 65 12.97 6.60 15.37
C LEU A 65 13.88 6.05 16.47
N ALA A 66 14.06 4.73 16.54
CA ALA A 66 14.95 4.11 17.53
C ALA A 66 16.41 4.55 17.35
N LEU A 67 16.90 4.58 16.11
CA LEU A 67 18.26 5.06 15.79
C LEU A 67 18.43 6.54 16.12
N GLY A 68 17.43 7.39 15.85
CA GLY A 68 17.47 8.81 16.20
C GLY A 68 17.41 9.09 17.71
N ASN A 69 16.86 8.16 18.50
CA ASN A 69 16.76 8.30 19.96
C ASN A 69 18.00 7.77 20.70
N VAL A 70 18.73 6.82 20.12
CA VAL A 70 19.89 6.17 20.74
C VAL A 70 21.23 6.66 20.16
N GLY A 71 21.21 7.21 18.95
CA GLY A 71 22.36 7.81 18.27
C GLY A 71 22.69 9.23 18.70
#